data_AF-A0A966EYS7-F1
#
_entry.id   AF-A0A966EYS7-F1
#
_cell.length_a   1.000
_cell.length_b   1.000
_cell.length_c   1.000
_cell.angle_alpha   90.00
_cell.angle_beta   90.00
_cell.angle_gamma   90.00
#
_symmetry.space_group_name_H-M   'P 1'
#
loop_
_entity.id
_entity.type
_entity.pdbx_description
1 polymer ?
#
loop_
_entity_poly.entity_id
_entity_poly.type
_entity_poly.pdbx_seq_one_letter_code
_entity_poly.pdbx_strand_id
1 'polypeptide(L)'
;MTSSRFVALQWSLLIAVAGLVFYLLAPILTPFVAAGILAYICNPLVSRLCALKLPRALAVVAVMLALLLIFAGLLLIMLPLLEKESSLLVARLPEWIEAGRVRFLPLLQQWFGAALQWDSAALKNLLMNHWQSAGGVAGKLLPWLSSGGGAIIGIFVNLMLIPVAMFYLLRDWDELLAHLDALIPRHWHDKVREIGGEVDGVLAEFLRGQIAVMLLMSAFYSLVLWLVGLEFALPIGIVAGMLVFIPYLGMITGLMLATLAAAMQFTEFSSVLWVWAAF
;
A
#
# COMPACT_ATOMS: atom_id res chain seq x y z
N MET A 1 31.92 -22.11 -41.20
CA MET A 1 31.20 -21.20 -40.27
C MET A 1 32.02 -21.07 -39.02
N THR A 2 32.43 -19.86 -38.66
CA THR A 2 33.39 -19.59 -37.58
C THR A 2 32.82 -20.01 -36.23
N SER A 3 33.65 -20.64 -35.39
CA SER A 3 33.32 -21.08 -34.00
C SER A 3 32.55 -20.01 -33.20
N SER A 4 32.85 -18.73 -33.43
CA SER A 4 32.16 -17.58 -32.84
C SER A 4 30.64 -17.51 -33.12
N ARG A 5 30.18 -17.88 -34.32
CA ARG A 5 28.75 -17.87 -34.68
C ARG A 5 27.98 -19.00 -34.02
N PHE A 6 28.62 -20.16 -33.82
CA PHE A 6 28.00 -21.30 -33.16
C PHE A 6 27.86 -21.05 -31.65
N VAL A 7 28.91 -20.50 -31.02
CA VAL A 7 28.87 -20.07 -29.61
C VAL A 7 27.79 -18.99 -29.41
N ALA A 8 27.74 -17.97 -30.28
CA ALA A 8 26.69 -16.94 -30.21
C ALA A 8 25.27 -17.52 -30.33
N LEU A 9 25.07 -18.51 -31.22
CA LEU A 9 23.77 -19.17 -31.37
C LEU A 9 23.38 -19.95 -30.10
N GLN A 10 24.34 -20.67 -29.49
CA GLN A 10 24.12 -21.41 -28.24
C GLN A 10 23.76 -20.47 -27.08
N TRP A 11 24.47 -19.36 -26.91
CA TRP A 11 24.14 -18.35 -25.90
C TRP A 11 22.79 -17.71 -26.16
N SER A 12 22.46 -17.39 -27.42
CA SER A 12 21.14 -16.82 -27.75
C SER A 12 20.00 -17.79 -27.46
N LEU A 13 20.18 -19.09 -27.73
CA LEU A 13 19.19 -20.12 -27.41
C LEU A 13 19.05 -20.31 -25.90
N LEU A 14 20.17 -20.33 -25.16
CA LEU A 14 20.15 -20.38 -23.69
C LEU A 14 19.39 -19.21 -23.09
N ILE A 15 19.66 -17.98 -23.56
CA ILE A 15 18.95 -16.77 -23.12
C ILE A 15 17.47 -16.85 -23.47
N ALA A 16 17.11 -17.31 -24.66
CA ALA A 16 15.72 -17.46 -25.08
C ALA A 16 14.96 -18.49 -24.25
N VAL A 17 15.57 -19.66 -23.98
CA VAL A 17 14.97 -20.70 -23.13
C VAL A 17 14.86 -20.22 -21.69
N ALA A 18 15.90 -19.60 -21.14
CA ALA A 18 15.86 -19.02 -19.81
C ALA A 18 14.75 -17.95 -19.71
N GLY A 19 14.67 -17.04 -20.68
CA GLY A 19 13.63 -16.01 -20.75
C GLY A 19 12.22 -16.59 -20.83
N LEU A 20 12.02 -17.66 -21.61
CA LEU A 20 10.74 -18.37 -21.69
C LEU A 20 10.38 -19.03 -20.36
N VAL A 21 11.33 -19.69 -19.71
CA VAL A 21 11.12 -20.30 -18.38
C VAL A 21 10.78 -19.23 -17.35
N PHE A 22 11.50 -18.11 -17.32
CA PHE A 22 11.20 -16.99 -16.42
C PHE A 22 9.81 -16.40 -16.69
N TYR A 23 9.41 -16.25 -17.95
CA TYR A 23 8.08 -15.78 -18.30
C TYR A 23 6.98 -16.73 -17.80
N LEU A 24 7.17 -18.05 -17.97
CA LEU A 24 6.22 -19.06 -17.49
C LEU A 24 6.16 -19.14 -15.96
N LEU A 25 7.28 -18.91 -15.26
CA LEU A 25 7.36 -18.94 -13.80
C LEU A 25 7.09 -17.59 -13.12
N ALA A 26 6.98 -16.49 -13.87
CA ALA A 26 6.85 -15.14 -13.31
C ALA A 26 5.74 -14.99 -12.24
N PRO A 27 4.54 -15.57 -12.41
CA PRO A 27 3.49 -15.50 -11.38
C PRO A 27 3.89 -16.16 -10.05
N ILE A 28 4.66 -17.26 -10.12
CA ILE A 28 5.15 -18.01 -8.95
C ILE A 28 6.34 -17.28 -8.32
N LEU A 29 7.18 -16.62 -9.13
CA LEU A 29 8.35 -15.88 -8.65
C LEU A 29 7.99 -14.56 -7.95
N THR A 30 6.88 -13.93 -8.34
CA THR A 30 6.42 -12.65 -7.76
C THR A 30 6.48 -12.61 -6.21
N PRO A 31 5.87 -13.55 -5.46
CA PRO A 31 5.93 -13.54 -3.99
C PRO A 31 7.36 -13.74 -3.45
N PHE A 32 8.23 -14.48 -4.14
CA PHE A 32 9.63 -14.66 -3.73
C PHE A 32 10.46 -13.41 -3.96
N VAL A 33 10.23 -12.69 -5.07
CA VAL A 33 10.89 -11.41 -5.33
C VAL A 33 10.44 -10.37 -4.30
N ALA A 34 9.13 -10.28 -4.03
CA ALA A 34 8.60 -9.40 -2.99
C ALA A 34 9.19 -9.74 -1.61
N ALA A 35 9.24 -11.03 -1.26
CA ALA A 35 9.87 -11.51 -0.04
C ALA A 35 11.37 -11.20 0.01
N GLY A 36 12.09 -11.30 -1.11
CA GLY A 36 13.51 -10.96 -1.21
C GLY A 36 13.78 -9.47 -1.00
N ILE A 37 12.95 -8.60 -1.57
CA ILE A 37 13.01 -7.15 -1.33
C ILE A 37 12.73 -6.86 0.14
N LEU A 38 11.67 -7.41 0.72
CA LEU A 38 11.34 -7.22 2.13
C LEU A 38 12.43 -7.78 3.05
N ALA A 39 12.98 -8.96 2.73
CA ALA A 39 14.08 -9.57 3.46
C ALA A 39 15.32 -8.66 3.41
N TYR A 40 15.68 -8.12 2.26
CA TYR A 40 16.78 -7.17 2.15
C TYR A 40 16.56 -5.93 3.03
N ILE A 41 15.37 -5.32 2.98
CA ILE A 41 15.01 -4.16 3.80
C ILE A 41 15.08 -4.48 5.29
N CYS A 42 14.65 -5.67 5.69
CA CYS A 42 14.56 -6.08 7.09
C CYS A 42 15.84 -6.70 7.64
N ASN A 43 16.77 -7.15 6.79
CA ASN A 43 17.99 -7.83 7.21
C ASN A 43 18.84 -6.96 8.17
N PRO A 44 19.03 -5.64 7.95
CA PRO A 44 19.73 -4.79 8.91
C PRO A 44 19.08 -4.78 10.31
N LEU A 45 17.76 -4.91 10.41
CA LEU A 45 17.05 -5.01 11.69
C LEU A 45 17.34 -6.36 12.37
N VAL A 46 17.31 -7.45 11.61
CA VAL A 46 17.66 -8.79 12.09
C VAL A 46 19.11 -8.82 12.57
N SER A 47 20.07 -8.29 11.79
CA SER A 47 21.48 -8.23 12.16
C SER A 47 21.71 -7.41 13.44
N ARG A 48 20.99 -6.30 13.63
CA ARG A 48 21.04 -5.51 14.89
C ARG A 48 20.53 -6.30 16.08
N LEU A 49 19.46 -7.06 15.94
CA LEU A 49 18.96 -7.95 17.00
C LEU A 49 19.94 -9.10 17.28
N CYS A 50 20.57 -9.68 16.26
CA CYS A 50 21.63 -10.67 16.43
C CYS A 50 22.83 -10.11 17.19
N ALA A 51 23.21 -8.84 16.96
CA ALA A 51 24.26 -8.16 17.70
C ALA A 51 23.95 -8.03 19.21
N LEU A 52 22.66 -8.08 19.59
CA LEU A 52 22.21 -8.17 20.98
C LEU A 52 22.23 -9.61 21.55
N LYS A 53 22.95 -10.54 20.90
CA LYS A 53 23.10 -11.96 21.25
C LYS A 53 21.83 -12.81 21.07
N LEU A 54 20.84 -12.34 20.31
CA LEU A 54 19.69 -13.18 19.91
C LEU A 54 20.10 -14.16 18.81
N PRO A 55 19.67 -15.45 18.88
CA PRO A 55 19.87 -16.37 17.77
C PRO A 55 19.07 -15.89 16.56
N ARG A 56 19.64 -16.03 15.36
CA ARG A 56 19.09 -15.43 14.14
C ARG A 56 17.64 -15.78 13.88
N ALA A 57 17.24 -17.03 14.08
CA ALA A 57 15.85 -17.45 13.91
C ALA A 57 14.87 -16.65 14.78
N LEU A 58 15.22 -16.36 16.05
CA LEU A 58 14.38 -15.54 16.93
C LEU A 58 14.38 -14.07 16.51
N ALA A 59 15.52 -13.55 16.05
CA ALA A 59 15.59 -12.19 15.51
C ALA A 59 14.69 -12.03 14.26
N VAL A 60 14.67 -13.02 13.36
CA VAL A 60 13.78 -13.04 12.19
C VAL A 60 12.31 -13.05 12.61
N VAL A 61 11.93 -13.97 13.51
CA VAL A 61 10.55 -14.05 14.01
C VAL A 61 10.14 -12.73 14.68
N ALA A 62 11.01 -12.12 15.48
CA ALA A 62 10.72 -10.84 16.13
C ALA A 62 10.47 -9.71 15.12
N VAL A 63 11.31 -9.59 14.08
CA VAL A 63 11.13 -8.57 13.03
C VAL A 63 9.86 -8.83 12.22
N MET A 64 9.59 -10.09 11.85
CA MET A 64 8.36 -10.44 11.14
C MET A 64 7.11 -10.17 11.97
N LEU A 65 7.13 -10.49 13.27
CA LEU A 65 6.03 -10.16 14.18
C LEU A 65 5.85 -8.64 14.31
N ALA A 66 6.94 -7.88 14.41
CA ALA A 66 6.88 -6.41 14.46
C ALA A 66 6.24 -5.83 13.19
N LEU A 67 6.62 -6.32 12.00
CA LEU A 67 6.01 -5.91 10.72
C LEU A 67 4.52 -6.28 10.67
N LEU A 68 4.17 -7.50 11.08
CA LEU A 68 2.78 -7.95 11.14
C LEU A 68 1.95 -7.08 12.08
N LEU A 69 2.49 -6.72 13.24
CA LEU A 69 1.84 -5.85 14.21
C LEU A 69 1.68 -4.42 13.70
N ILE A 70 2.68 -3.87 13.00
CA ILE A 70 2.59 -2.55 12.37
C ILE A 70 1.49 -2.56 11.30
N PHE A 71 1.47 -3.57 10.43
CA PHE A 71 0.47 -3.70 9.38
C PHE A 71 -0.94 -3.94 9.94
N ALA A 72 -1.08 -4.82 10.94
CA ALA A 72 -2.33 -5.06 11.63
C ALA A 72 -2.81 -3.81 12.37
N GLY A 73 -1.92 -3.07 13.04
CA GLY A 73 -2.23 -1.80 13.69
C GLY A 73 -2.74 -0.75 12.70
N LEU A 74 -2.10 -0.65 11.52
CA LEU A 74 -2.56 0.24 10.44
C LEU A 74 -3.97 -0.13 9.98
N LEU A 75 -4.25 -1.42 9.75
CA LEU A 75 -5.59 -1.90 9.37
C LEU A 75 -6.62 -1.68 10.48
N LEU A 76 -6.26 -1.93 11.74
CA LEU A 76 -7.13 -1.71 12.90
C LEU A 76 -7.47 -0.23 13.11
N ILE A 77 -6.63 0.70 12.65
CA ILE A 77 -6.91 2.13 12.64
C ILE A 77 -7.77 2.49 11.41
N MET A 78 -7.40 2.01 10.22
CA MET A 78 -8.07 2.36 8.97
C MET A 78 -9.51 1.82 8.88
N LEU A 79 -9.74 0.56 9.25
CA LEU A 79 -11.06 -0.08 9.11
C LEU A 79 -12.17 0.64 9.90
N PRO A 80 -12.03 0.89 11.22
CA PRO A 80 -13.09 1.59 11.97
C PRO A 80 -13.19 3.06 11.57
N LEU A 81 -12.10 3.69 11.12
CA LEU A 81 -12.15 5.04 10.57
C LEU A 81 -13.03 5.07 9.32
N LEU A 82 -12.77 4.19 8.35
CA LEU A 82 -13.58 4.05 7.14
C LEU A 82 -15.05 3.72 7.45
N GLU A 83 -15.30 2.85 8.43
CA GLU A 83 -16.66 2.47 8.84
C GLU A 83 -17.43 3.66 9.44
N LYS A 84 -16.83 4.37 10.39
CA LYS A 84 -17.45 5.55 11.02
C LYS A 84 -17.72 6.65 9.99
N GLU A 85 -16.71 6.96 9.19
CA GLU A 85 -16.79 8.01 8.18
C GLU A 85 -17.80 7.69 7.08
N SER A 86 -17.85 6.45 6.62
CA SER A 86 -18.84 6.03 5.61
C SER A 86 -20.27 5.99 6.17
N SER A 87 -20.45 5.60 7.43
CA SER A 87 -21.76 5.60 8.09
C SER A 87 -22.28 7.01 8.34
N LEU A 88 -21.40 7.93 8.77
CA LEU A 88 -21.68 9.35 8.89
C LEU A 88 -22.04 9.98 7.54
N LEU A 89 -21.33 9.61 6.48
CA LEU A 89 -21.61 10.05 5.10
C LEU A 89 -23.03 9.70 4.70
N VAL A 90 -23.45 8.45 4.89
CA VAL A 90 -24.81 8.02 4.53
C VAL A 90 -25.86 8.73 5.37
N ALA A 91 -25.59 8.99 6.65
CA ALA A 91 -26.51 9.70 7.53
C ALA A 91 -26.69 11.18 7.14
N ARG A 92 -25.61 11.86 6.72
CA ARG A 92 -25.64 13.29 6.35
C ARG A 92 -25.89 13.56 4.87
N LEU A 93 -25.80 12.55 4.01
CA LEU A 93 -26.07 12.65 2.58
C LEU A 93 -27.42 13.35 2.26
N PRO A 94 -28.53 13.09 2.98
CA PRO A 94 -29.80 13.76 2.71
C PRO A 94 -29.74 15.27 3.00
N GLU A 95 -29.02 15.68 4.05
CA GLU A 95 -28.83 17.10 4.39
C GLU A 95 -28.01 17.81 3.31
N TRP A 96 -27.01 17.13 2.75
CA TRP A 96 -26.20 17.64 1.66
C TRP A 96 -27.00 17.81 0.37
N ILE A 97 -27.89 16.85 0.07
CA ILE A 97 -28.81 16.93 -1.07
C ILE A 97 -29.79 18.11 -0.91
N GLU A 98 -30.35 18.31 0.28
CA GLU A 98 -31.24 19.46 0.55
C GLU A 98 -30.48 20.80 0.54
N ALA A 99 -29.27 20.87 1.11
CA ALA A 99 -28.43 22.08 1.03
C ALA A 99 -28.07 22.40 -0.43
N GLY A 100 -27.75 21.37 -1.22
CA GLY A 100 -27.54 21.47 -2.65
C GLY A 100 -28.78 21.97 -3.39
N ARG A 101 -29.96 21.46 -3.04
CA ARG A 101 -31.24 21.92 -3.57
C ARG A 101 -31.45 23.42 -3.30
N VAL A 102 -31.32 23.86 -2.04
CA VAL A 102 -31.56 25.27 -1.68
C VAL A 102 -30.56 26.21 -2.37
N ARG A 103 -29.31 25.79 -2.57
CA ARG A 103 -28.25 26.64 -3.12
C ARG A 103 -28.14 26.60 -4.65
N PHE A 104 -28.37 25.45 -5.28
CA PHE A 104 -28.20 25.24 -6.73
C PHE A 104 -29.50 25.21 -7.52
N LEU A 105 -30.63 24.79 -6.93
CA LEU A 105 -31.92 24.76 -7.64
C LEU A 105 -32.38 26.16 -8.11
N PRO A 106 -32.17 27.27 -7.36
CA PRO A 106 -32.53 28.61 -7.84
C PRO A 106 -31.68 29.05 -9.04
N LEU A 107 -30.39 28.70 -9.06
CA LEU A 107 -29.47 28.98 -10.16
C LEU A 107 -29.83 28.18 -11.42
N LEU A 108 -30.16 26.89 -11.27
CA LEU A 108 -30.64 26.05 -12.37
C LEU A 108 -32.00 26.50 -12.91
N GLN A 109 -32.92 26.91 -12.04
CA GLN A 109 -34.22 27.45 -12.45
C GLN A 109 -34.09 28.78 -13.21
N GLN A 110 -33.13 29.65 -12.82
CA GLN A 110 -32.83 30.87 -13.56
C GLN A 110 -32.25 30.60 -14.95
N TRP A 111 -31.45 29.56 -15.13
CA TRP A 111 -30.76 29.29 -16.40
C TRP A 111 -31.60 28.43 -17.36
N PHE A 112 -32.43 27.52 -16.83
CA PHE A 112 -33.16 26.53 -17.64
C PHE A 112 -34.69 26.62 -17.55
N GLY A 113 -35.27 27.47 -16.68
CA GLY A 113 -36.71 27.77 -16.66
C GLY A 113 -37.65 26.59 -16.29
N ALA A 114 -37.12 25.41 -15.94
CA ALA A 114 -37.91 24.24 -15.60
C ALA A 114 -37.96 23.99 -14.08
N ALA A 115 -39.17 23.85 -13.54
CA ALA A 115 -39.37 23.46 -12.15
C ALA A 115 -39.07 21.96 -11.98
N LEU A 116 -37.81 21.62 -11.70
CA LEU A 116 -37.41 20.26 -11.36
C LEU A 116 -38.09 19.85 -10.04
N GLN A 117 -39.06 18.93 -10.10
CA GLN A 117 -39.64 18.32 -8.90
C GLN A 117 -38.72 17.19 -8.44
N TRP A 118 -37.81 17.53 -7.52
CA TRP A 118 -36.89 16.59 -6.90
C TRP A 118 -37.54 15.99 -5.65
N ASP A 119 -37.90 14.70 -5.68
CA ASP A 119 -38.38 13.97 -4.51
C ASP A 119 -37.19 13.43 -3.69
N SER A 120 -36.78 14.23 -2.71
CA SER A 120 -35.69 13.89 -1.80
C SER A 120 -36.03 12.73 -0.86
N ALA A 121 -37.31 12.46 -0.60
CA ALA A 121 -37.75 11.37 0.26
C ALA A 121 -37.60 10.01 -0.45
N ALA A 122 -37.93 9.93 -1.74
CA ALA A 122 -37.71 8.73 -2.54
C ALA A 122 -36.22 8.38 -2.68
N LEU A 123 -35.35 9.38 -2.90
CA LEU A 123 -33.90 9.19 -2.99
C LEU A 123 -33.30 8.78 -1.64
N LYS A 124 -33.75 9.39 -0.54
CA LYS A 124 -33.35 9.03 0.83
C LYS A 124 -33.72 7.58 1.15
N ASN A 125 -34.94 7.16 0.83
CA ASN A 125 -35.40 5.80 1.07
C ASN A 125 -34.63 4.77 0.23
N LEU A 126 -34.35 5.06 -1.05
CA LEU A 126 -33.52 4.18 -1.89
C LEU A 126 -32.10 4.04 -1.35
N LEU A 127 -31.46 5.13 -0.94
CA LEU A 127 -30.08 5.12 -0.41
C LEU A 127 -29.98 4.42 0.95
N MET A 128 -30.87 4.73 1.89
CA MET A 128 -30.87 4.08 3.21
C MET A 128 -31.18 2.59 3.10
N ASN A 129 -32.17 2.19 2.29
CA ASN A 129 -32.52 0.79 2.09
C ASN A 129 -31.39 0.01 1.42
N HIS A 130 -30.68 0.58 0.43
CA HIS A 130 -29.52 -0.07 -0.20
C HIS A 130 -28.27 -0.09 0.70
N TRP A 131 -28.11 0.86 1.63
CA TRP A 131 -26.99 0.86 2.57
C TRP A 131 -27.19 -0.14 3.71
N GLN A 132 -28.37 -0.15 4.33
CA GLN A 132 -28.71 -1.06 5.43
C GLN A 132 -28.80 -2.52 4.96
N SER A 133 -29.36 -2.78 3.77
CA SER A 133 -29.43 -4.14 3.20
C SER A 133 -28.07 -4.67 2.75
N ALA A 134 -27.10 -3.79 2.44
CA ALA A 134 -25.77 -4.18 2.00
C ALA A 134 -24.76 -4.38 3.15
N GLY A 135 -25.18 -4.23 4.43
CA GLY A 135 -24.29 -4.41 5.59
C GLY A 135 -23.09 -3.45 5.61
N GLY A 136 -23.23 -2.25 5.02
CA GLY A 136 -22.14 -1.29 4.87
C GLY A 136 -21.04 -1.74 3.89
N VAL A 137 -19.82 -1.23 4.06
CA VAL A 137 -18.66 -1.59 3.23
C VAL A 137 -18.31 -3.08 3.37
N ALA A 138 -18.38 -3.62 4.59
CA ALA A 138 -18.07 -5.01 4.89
C ALA A 138 -19.03 -6.00 4.18
N GLY A 139 -20.34 -5.71 4.16
CA GLY A 139 -21.33 -6.55 3.49
C GLY A 139 -21.33 -6.46 1.96
N LYS A 140 -20.64 -5.47 1.37
CA LYS A 140 -20.34 -5.44 -0.09
C LYS A 140 -18.98 -6.08 -0.42
N LEU A 141 -17.99 -5.94 0.47
CA LEU A 141 -16.69 -6.58 0.32
C LEU A 141 -16.79 -8.10 0.39
N LEU A 142 -17.59 -8.65 1.31
CA LEU A 142 -17.74 -10.10 1.48
C LEU A 142 -18.28 -10.82 0.21
N PRO A 143 -19.36 -10.35 -0.45
CA PRO A 143 -19.82 -10.91 -1.72
C PRO A 143 -18.87 -10.69 -2.89
N TRP A 144 -18.17 -9.55 -2.93
CA TRP A 144 -17.12 -9.31 -3.93
C TRP A 144 -15.93 -10.27 -3.72
N LEU A 145 -15.60 -10.56 -2.46
CA LEU A 145 -14.61 -11.57 -2.08
C LEU A 145 -15.08 -13.02 -2.33
N SER A 146 -16.38 -13.31 -2.27
CA SER A 146 -16.88 -14.67 -2.50
C SER A 146 -17.11 -14.97 -3.99
N SER A 147 -17.54 -13.98 -4.78
CA SER A 147 -17.79 -14.11 -6.22
C SER A 147 -16.52 -14.19 -7.07
N GLY A 148 -15.38 -13.73 -6.56
CA GLY A 148 -14.05 -13.81 -7.18
C GLY A 148 -13.18 -14.99 -6.75
N GLY A 149 -13.78 -16.12 -6.32
CA GLY A 149 -13.11 -17.21 -5.60
C GLY A 149 -11.77 -17.70 -6.19
N GLY A 150 -11.63 -17.76 -7.53
CA GLY A 150 -10.37 -18.15 -8.18
C GLY A 150 -9.24 -17.12 -8.05
N ALA A 151 -9.56 -15.83 -8.19
CA ALA A 151 -8.57 -14.75 -8.04
C ALA A 151 -8.14 -14.57 -6.58
N ILE A 152 -9.05 -14.85 -5.65
CA ILE A 152 -8.81 -14.66 -4.22
C ILE A 152 -7.98 -15.77 -3.62
N ILE A 153 -8.16 -17.02 -4.07
CA ILE A 153 -7.23 -18.10 -3.73
C ILE A 153 -5.82 -17.74 -4.21
N GLY A 154 -5.66 -17.21 -5.42
CA GLY A 154 -4.35 -16.77 -5.94
C GLY A 154 -3.71 -15.66 -5.11
N ILE A 155 -4.47 -14.62 -4.75
CA ILE A 155 -4.01 -13.54 -3.86
C ILE A 155 -3.63 -14.09 -2.48
N PHE A 156 -4.47 -14.96 -1.91
CA PHE A 156 -4.25 -15.53 -0.58
C PHE A 156 -2.99 -16.41 -0.54
N VAL A 157 -2.80 -17.26 -1.56
CA VAL A 157 -1.59 -18.09 -1.70
C VAL A 157 -0.37 -17.19 -1.81
N ASN A 158 -0.38 -16.17 -2.67
CA ASN A 158 0.73 -15.22 -2.79
C ASN A 158 1.01 -14.48 -1.47
N LEU A 159 -0.05 -14.04 -0.79
CA LEU A 159 0.06 -13.32 0.48
C LEU A 159 0.61 -14.20 1.60
N MET A 160 0.29 -15.50 1.63
CA MET A 160 0.90 -16.45 2.58
C MET A 160 2.33 -16.82 2.19
N LEU A 161 2.65 -16.91 0.91
CA LEU A 161 3.99 -17.25 0.44
C LEU A 161 5.02 -16.18 0.79
N ILE A 162 4.66 -14.89 0.73
CA ILE A 162 5.57 -13.79 1.04
C ILE A 162 6.22 -13.92 2.44
N PRO A 163 5.47 -14.01 3.56
CA PRO A 163 6.06 -14.12 4.88
C PRO A 163 6.84 -15.43 5.06
N VAL A 164 6.37 -16.55 4.48
CA VAL A 164 7.09 -17.83 4.55
C VAL A 164 8.43 -17.72 3.82
N ALA A 165 8.44 -17.23 2.58
CA ALA A 165 9.66 -17.02 1.82
C ALA A 165 10.60 -16.02 2.51
N MET A 166 10.04 -14.93 3.06
CA MET A 166 10.80 -13.91 3.79
C MET A 166 11.47 -14.50 5.03
N PHE A 167 10.81 -15.40 5.76
CA PHE A 167 11.40 -16.09 6.90
C PHE A 167 12.68 -16.84 6.51
N TYR A 168 12.60 -17.70 5.49
CA TYR A 168 13.76 -18.48 5.03
C TYR A 168 14.86 -17.59 4.46
N LEU A 169 14.50 -16.59 3.64
CA LEU A 169 15.46 -15.66 3.06
C LEU A 169 16.20 -14.84 4.13
N LEU A 170 15.51 -14.36 5.17
CA LEU A 170 16.14 -13.63 6.27
C LEU A 170 16.98 -14.52 7.19
N ARG A 171 16.50 -15.73 7.46
CA ARG A 171 17.19 -16.69 8.34
C ARG A 171 18.50 -17.14 7.70
N ASP A 172 18.47 -17.45 6.41
CA ASP A 172 19.60 -18.05 5.70
C ASP A 172 20.32 -17.03 4.80
N TRP A 173 20.09 -15.73 5.01
CA TRP A 173 20.58 -14.64 4.15
C TRP A 173 22.09 -14.69 3.90
N ASP A 174 22.90 -14.87 4.96
CA ASP A 174 24.36 -14.87 4.81
C ASP A 174 24.86 -16.14 4.10
N GLU A 175 24.21 -17.28 4.37
CA GLU A 175 24.51 -18.53 3.66
C GLU A 175 24.14 -18.40 2.19
N LEU A 176 22.96 -17.84 1.89
CA LEU A 176 22.52 -17.58 0.52
C LEU A 176 23.54 -16.70 -0.23
N LEU A 177 23.98 -15.60 0.37
CA LEU A 177 25.00 -14.74 -0.21
C LEU A 177 26.35 -15.45 -0.39
N ALA A 178 26.78 -16.29 0.55
CA ALA A 178 28.01 -17.06 0.42
C ALA A 178 27.95 -18.09 -0.74
N HIS A 179 26.80 -18.74 -0.93
CA HIS A 179 26.59 -19.64 -2.06
C HIS A 179 26.57 -18.88 -3.39
N LEU A 180 25.92 -17.71 -3.43
CA LEU A 180 25.94 -16.85 -4.61
C LEU A 180 27.35 -16.36 -4.94
N ASP A 181 28.13 -15.98 -3.92
CA ASP A 181 29.52 -15.55 -4.08
C ASP A 181 30.42 -16.67 -4.64
N ALA A 182 30.21 -17.91 -4.17
CA ALA A 182 30.94 -19.08 -4.64
C ALA A 182 30.66 -19.46 -6.11
N LEU A 183 29.51 -19.03 -6.67
CA LEU A 183 29.17 -19.25 -8.07
C LEU A 183 29.86 -18.25 -9.02
N ILE A 184 30.44 -17.17 -8.50
CA ILE A 184 31.08 -16.14 -9.30
C ILE A 184 32.45 -16.66 -9.80
N PRO A 185 32.71 -16.64 -11.12
CA PRO A 185 34.03 -17.00 -11.64
C PRO A 185 35.13 -16.09 -11.07
N ARG A 186 36.26 -16.68 -10.67
CA ARG A 186 37.36 -15.98 -9.99
C ARG A 186 37.83 -14.69 -10.69
N HIS A 187 37.81 -14.66 -12.01
CA HIS A 187 38.25 -13.50 -12.80
C HIS A 187 37.28 -12.30 -12.74
N TRP A 188 36.02 -12.49 -12.34
CA TRP A 188 35.04 -11.41 -12.13
C TRP A 188 34.81 -11.09 -10.65
N HIS A 189 35.37 -11.88 -9.72
CA HIS A 189 35.04 -11.83 -8.29
C HIS A 189 35.23 -10.43 -7.70
N ASP A 190 36.39 -9.82 -7.90
CA ASP A 190 36.69 -8.47 -7.42
C ASP A 190 35.70 -7.43 -7.98
N LYS A 191 35.38 -7.54 -9.28
CA LYS A 191 34.48 -6.59 -9.94
C LYS A 191 33.03 -6.73 -9.48
N VAL A 192 32.55 -7.97 -9.30
CA VAL A 192 31.20 -8.23 -8.80
C VAL A 192 31.08 -7.77 -7.34
N ARG A 193 32.11 -7.98 -6.52
CA ARG A 193 32.11 -7.52 -5.12
C ARG A 193 32.14 -6.00 -5.00
N GLU A 194 32.93 -5.33 -5.83
CA GLU A 194 32.97 -3.86 -5.93
C GLU A 194 31.57 -3.31 -6.28
N ILE A 195 31.01 -3.74 -7.41
CA ILE A 195 29.68 -3.29 -7.87
C ILE A 195 28.59 -3.65 -6.85
N GLY A 196 28.64 -4.87 -6.30
CA GLY A 196 27.66 -5.33 -5.31
C GLY A 196 27.68 -4.48 -4.04
N GLY A 197 28.86 -4.08 -3.58
CA GLY A 197 29.02 -3.15 -2.45
C GLY A 197 28.51 -1.75 -2.75
N GLU A 198 28.76 -1.23 -3.96
CA GLU A 198 28.21 0.05 -4.40
C GLU A 198 26.67 0.04 -4.45
N VAL A 199 26.08 -1.03 -5.02
CA VAL A 199 24.63 -1.23 -5.07
C VAL A 199 24.03 -1.33 -3.67
N ASP A 200 24.63 -2.11 -2.78
CA ASP A 200 24.20 -2.22 -1.39
C ASP A 200 24.25 -0.86 -0.67
N GLY A 201 25.32 -0.09 -0.87
CA GLY A 201 25.46 1.25 -0.32
C GLY A 201 24.34 2.20 -0.77
N VAL A 202 24.09 2.28 -2.08
CA VAL A 202 23.02 3.13 -2.65
C VAL A 202 21.64 2.69 -2.16
N LEU A 203 21.37 1.38 -2.12
CA LEU A 203 20.10 0.85 -1.61
C LEU A 203 19.91 1.16 -0.13
N ALA A 204 20.95 0.99 0.69
CA ALA A 204 20.90 1.31 2.12
C ALA A 204 20.66 2.80 2.38
N GLU A 205 21.30 3.69 1.62
CA GLU A 205 21.06 5.14 1.68
C GLU A 205 19.62 5.50 1.28
N PHE A 206 19.13 4.93 0.18
CA PHE A 206 17.75 5.11 -0.28
C PHE A 206 16.73 4.67 0.79
N LEU A 207 16.89 3.48 1.36
CA LEU A 207 15.97 2.95 2.39
C LEU A 207 15.97 3.82 3.65
N ARG A 208 17.14 4.30 4.09
CA ARG A 208 17.24 5.23 5.23
C ARG A 208 16.55 6.56 4.93
N GLY A 209 16.74 7.09 3.71
CA GLY A 209 16.03 8.27 3.23
C GLY A 209 14.52 8.05 3.22
N GLN A 210 14.06 6.91 2.72
CA GLN A 210 12.63 6.62 2.61
C GLN A 210 11.95 6.44 3.96
N ILE A 211 12.61 5.81 4.94
CA ILE A 211 12.10 5.75 6.32
C ILE A 211 11.99 7.16 6.91
N ALA A 212 12.99 8.02 6.69
CA ALA A 212 12.95 9.40 7.15
C ALA A 212 11.80 10.18 6.47
N VAL A 213 11.59 10.01 5.17
CA VAL A 213 10.47 10.59 4.43
C VAL A 213 9.14 10.11 4.99
N MET A 214 8.96 8.81 5.23
CA MET A 214 7.72 8.27 5.81
C MET A 214 7.41 8.87 7.17
N LEU A 215 8.41 8.99 8.06
CA LEU A 215 8.25 9.59 9.38
C LEU A 215 7.95 11.08 9.30
N LEU A 216 8.69 11.82 8.46
CA LEU A 216 8.50 13.26 8.28
C LEU A 216 7.15 13.58 7.65
N MET A 217 6.73 12.82 6.63
CA MET A 217 5.41 12.95 6.02
C MET A 217 4.28 12.58 6.98
N SER A 218 4.47 11.54 7.80
CA SER A 218 3.49 11.17 8.84
C SER A 218 3.30 12.31 9.84
N ALA A 219 4.39 12.91 10.30
CA ALA A 219 4.35 14.07 11.20
C ALA A 219 3.75 15.30 10.51
N PHE A 220 4.16 15.58 9.27
CA PHE A 220 3.68 16.71 8.48
C PHE A 220 2.17 16.65 8.26
N TYR A 221 1.65 15.55 7.68
CA TYR A 221 0.22 15.41 7.44
C TYR A 221 -0.58 15.44 8.74
N SER A 222 -0.10 14.77 9.81
CA SER A 222 -0.77 14.79 11.11
C SER A 222 -0.85 16.22 11.66
N LEU A 223 0.24 16.99 11.57
CA LEU A 223 0.31 18.36 12.07
C LEU A 223 -0.58 19.29 11.25
N VAL A 224 -0.49 19.24 9.92
CA VAL A 224 -1.27 20.14 9.05
C VAL A 224 -2.76 19.86 9.20
N LEU A 225 -3.19 18.59 9.16
CA LEU A 225 -4.60 18.23 9.36
C LEU A 225 -5.11 18.61 10.75
N TRP A 226 -4.26 18.50 11.78
CA TRP A 226 -4.59 18.94 13.13
C TRP A 226 -4.77 20.46 13.21
N LEU A 227 -3.93 21.23 12.51
CA LEU A 227 -4.07 22.69 12.41
C LEU A 227 -5.34 23.10 11.66
N VAL A 228 -5.78 22.33 10.67
CA VAL A 228 -7.11 22.51 10.03
C VAL A 228 -8.25 22.21 11.01
N GLY A 229 -7.98 21.51 12.10
CA GLY A 229 -8.94 21.14 13.13
C GLY A 229 -9.60 19.78 12.89
N LEU A 230 -9.04 18.92 12.04
CA LEU A 230 -9.61 17.61 11.73
C LEU A 230 -9.46 16.65 12.91
N GLU A 231 -10.55 16.02 13.37
CA GLU A 231 -10.55 15.13 14.54
C GLU A 231 -9.66 13.90 14.34
N PHE A 232 -9.68 13.33 13.13
CA PHE A 232 -8.89 12.15 12.78
C PHE A 232 -7.53 12.49 12.13
N ALA A 233 -7.01 13.71 12.36
CA ALA A 233 -5.75 14.17 11.79
C ALA A 233 -4.57 13.22 12.00
N LEU A 234 -4.37 12.73 13.23
CA LEU A 234 -3.23 11.86 13.58
C LEU A 234 -3.32 10.47 12.90
N PRO A 235 -4.44 9.71 13.02
CA PRO A 235 -4.63 8.48 12.26
C PRO A 235 -4.42 8.63 10.76
N ILE A 236 -5.05 9.65 10.15
CA ILE A 236 -5.00 9.88 8.72
C ILE A 236 -3.58 10.27 8.28
N GLY A 237 -2.92 11.15 9.04
CA GLY A 237 -1.57 11.59 8.75
C GLY A 237 -0.55 10.46 8.85
N ILE A 238 -0.63 9.60 9.88
CA ILE A 238 0.23 8.41 10.00
C ILE A 238 0.00 7.45 8.82
N VAL A 239 -1.26 7.15 8.49
CA VAL A 239 -1.58 6.26 7.37
C VAL A 239 -1.06 6.82 6.06
N ALA A 240 -1.37 8.08 5.76
CA ALA A 240 -0.94 8.76 4.54
C ALA A 240 0.58 8.81 4.42
N GLY A 241 1.27 9.22 5.48
CA GLY A 241 2.73 9.36 5.53
C GLY A 241 3.47 8.04 5.42
N MET A 242 3.00 6.99 6.11
CA MET A 242 3.59 5.65 5.99
C MET A 242 3.41 5.07 4.57
N LEU A 243 2.27 5.31 3.94
CA LEU A 243 1.98 4.80 2.59
C LEU A 243 2.71 5.57 1.47
N VAL A 244 3.43 6.66 1.77
CA VAL A 244 4.32 7.36 0.80
C VAL A 244 5.43 6.44 0.29
N PHE A 245 5.71 5.32 0.97
CA PHE A 245 6.62 4.29 0.45
C PHE A 245 6.26 3.86 -0.98
N ILE A 246 4.96 3.75 -1.27
CA ILE A 246 4.44 3.42 -2.59
C ILE A 246 4.03 4.73 -3.29
N PRO A 247 4.58 5.03 -4.49
CA PRO A 247 4.25 6.26 -5.22
C PRO A 247 2.75 6.49 -5.33
N TYR A 248 2.31 7.71 -5.02
CA TYR A 248 0.91 8.16 -5.03
C TYR A 248 -0.04 7.47 -4.06
N LEU A 249 0.27 6.28 -3.54
CA LEU A 249 -0.64 5.53 -2.67
C LEU A 249 -0.96 6.31 -1.41
N GLY A 250 0.06 6.78 -0.69
CA GLY A 250 -0.13 7.56 0.53
C GLY A 250 -0.91 8.85 0.33
N MET A 251 -0.65 9.56 -0.77
CA MET A 251 -1.41 10.76 -1.16
C MET A 251 -2.87 10.41 -1.46
N ILE A 252 -3.14 9.43 -2.31
CA ILE A 252 -4.50 9.05 -2.70
C ILE A 252 -5.29 8.56 -1.48
N THR A 253 -4.72 7.67 -0.67
CA THR A 253 -5.39 7.16 0.53
C THR A 253 -5.59 8.26 1.56
N GLY A 254 -4.58 9.10 1.78
CA GLY A 254 -4.62 10.20 2.74
C GLY A 254 -5.66 11.24 2.34
N LEU A 255 -5.61 11.72 1.09
CA LEU A 255 -6.55 12.68 0.55
C LEU A 255 -7.97 12.13 0.57
N MET A 256 -8.18 10.87 0.19
CA MET A 256 -9.50 10.23 0.24
C MET A 256 -10.06 10.20 1.67
N LEU A 257 -9.27 9.72 2.63
CA LEU A 257 -9.68 9.65 4.04
C LEU A 257 -9.90 11.03 4.64
N ALA A 258 -8.98 11.97 4.40
CA ALA A 258 -9.06 13.33 4.92
C ALA A 258 -10.22 14.09 4.31
N THR A 259 -10.49 13.93 3.02
CA THR A 259 -11.65 14.55 2.35
C THR A 259 -12.95 14.02 2.91
N LEU A 260 -13.05 12.69 3.11
CA LEU A 260 -14.23 12.08 3.69
C LEU A 260 -14.47 12.60 5.11
N ALA A 261 -13.44 12.60 5.95
CA ALA A 261 -13.50 13.12 7.31
C ALA A 261 -13.85 14.62 7.35
N ALA A 262 -13.23 15.43 6.50
CA ALA A 262 -13.46 16.87 6.43
C ALA A 262 -14.88 17.21 5.96
N ALA A 263 -15.39 16.49 4.96
CA ALA A 263 -16.77 16.59 4.52
C ALA A 263 -17.75 16.26 5.66
N MET A 264 -17.43 15.29 6.51
CA MET A 264 -18.32 14.91 7.61
C MET A 264 -18.27 15.85 8.79
N GLN A 265 -17.10 16.43 9.05
CA GLN A 265 -16.87 17.28 10.21
C GLN A 265 -17.25 18.74 9.93
N PHE A 266 -16.89 19.29 8.77
CA PHE A 266 -17.07 20.70 8.46
C PHE A 266 -18.32 20.95 7.63
N THR A 267 -19.07 22.00 7.98
CA THR A 267 -20.23 22.49 7.22
C THR A 267 -19.84 23.43 6.08
N GLU A 268 -18.67 24.08 6.19
CA GLU A 268 -18.16 24.99 5.17
C GLU A 268 -17.22 24.27 4.19
N PHE A 269 -17.43 24.51 2.89
CA PHE A 269 -16.58 23.97 1.84
C PHE A 269 -15.14 24.53 1.88
N SER A 270 -14.95 25.71 2.45
CA SER A 270 -13.64 26.36 2.66
C SER A 270 -12.68 25.47 3.45
N SER A 271 -13.16 24.76 4.47
CA SER A 271 -12.34 23.86 5.29
C SER A 271 -11.84 22.64 4.52
N VAL A 272 -12.62 22.13 3.56
CA VAL A 272 -12.22 21.02 2.69
C VAL A 272 -11.08 21.44 1.75
N LEU A 273 -11.09 22.69 1.28
CA LEU A 273 -9.99 23.23 0.46
C LEU A 273 -8.67 23.30 1.24
N TRP A 274 -8.71 23.63 2.53
CA TRP A 274 -7.52 23.60 3.38
C TRP A 274 -6.98 22.18 3.60
N VAL A 275 -7.86 21.18 3.67
CA VAL A 275 -7.46 19.77 3.70
C VAL A 275 -6.80 19.37 2.39
N TRP A 276 -7.35 19.78 1.24
CA TRP A 276 -6.74 19.48 -0.05
C TRP A 276 -5.40 20.17 -0.25
N ALA A 277 -5.24 21.40 0.25
CA ALA A 277 -3.97 22.12 0.21
C ALA A 277 -2.86 21.45 1.04
N ALA A 278 -3.21 20.54 1.94
CA ALA A 278 -2.26 19.78 2.74
C ALA A 278 -1.59 18.63 1.97
N PHE A 279 -2.17 18.17 0.84
CA PHE A 279 -1.73 17.02 0.04
C PHE A 279 -1.22 17.46 -1.34
#